data_AF-A0A3A5ANE3-F1
#
_entry.id   AF-A0A3A5ANE3-F1
#
_cell.length_a   1.000
_cell.length_b   1.000
_cell.length_c   1.000
_cell.angle_alpha   90.00
_cell.angle_beta   90.00
_cell.angle_gamma   90.00
#
_symmetry.space_group_name_H-M   'P 1'
#
loop_
_entity.id
_entity.type
_entity.pdbx_description
1 polymer ?
#
loop_
_entity_poly.entity_id
_entity_poly.type
_entity_poly.pdbx_seq_one_letter_code
_entity_poly.pdbx_strand_id
1 'polypeptide(L)'
;MSNFGASRTLPVKNRSSKKKTTGIRRLLRYFHLRFLRLRGKPRELALGMAFGIFAGSMPIMPFQIALAVFLALIFKGSKIAAALGTWISNPLNWYFLYYYSYRIGASLLGITHKNGVFASVMESVRNGEDGWIIAGKIMEAGGHMIAAFLIGGLVLGFIIAPPSYFLFLKVFRSLEQWRLRKGKPSSQ
;
A
#
# COMPACT_ATOMS: atom_id res chain seq x y z
N MET A 1 62.33 42.36 16.35
CA MET A 1 61.89 42.18 14.95
C MET A 1 61.02 40.93 14.88
N SER A 2 59.80 41.09 14.35
CA SER A 2 58.92 40.10 13.70
C SER A 2 58.74 38.70 14.32
N ASN A 3 57.53 38.41 14.83
CA ASN A 3 56.59 37.48 14.17
C ASN A 3 55.28 37.40 14.97
N PHE A 4 54.19 37.99 14.48
CA PHE A 4 53.21 37.41 13.54
C PHE A 4 52.19 36.48 14.23
N GLY A 5 51.03 37.08 14.52
CA GLY A 5 49.69 36.57 14.23
C GLY A 5 49.38 35.09 14.45
N ALA A 6 48.88 34.75 15.65
CA ALA A 6 48.06 33.55 15.82
C ALA A 6 46.58 33.93 15.73
N SER A 7 46.09 34.04 14.48
CA SER A 7 44.66 34.12 14.18
C SER A 7 43.97 32.85 14.67
N ARG A 8 43.23 32.93 15.77
CA ARG A 8 42.36 31.83 16.23
C ARG A 8 41.21 31.66 15.22
N THR A 9 41.38 30.74 14.28
CA THR A 9 40.30 30.30 13.40
C THR A 9 39.20 29.62 14.21
N LEU A 10 38.02 30.21 14.23
CA LEU A 10 36.81 29.62 14.81
C LEU A 10 36.47 28.30 14.11
N PRO A 11 35.97 27.27 14.81
CA PRO A 11 35.56 26.03 14.16
C PRO A 11 34.32 26.29 13.31
N VAL A 12 34.45 26.00 12.01
CA VAL A 12 33.34 26.05 11.04
C VAL A 12 32.27 25.04 11.46
N LYS A 13 31.11 25.55 11.88
CA LYS A 13 29.93 24.77 12.24
C LYS A 13 29.41 24.03 11.00
N ASN A 14 29.74 22.75 10.91
CA ASN A 14 29.26 21.83 9.89
C ASN A 14 27.72 21.69 10.01
N ARG A 15 26.98 22.39 9.15
CA ARG A 15 25.53 22.21 9.00
C ARG A 15 25.26 20.91 8.26
N SER A 16 25.25 19.79 9.00
CA SER A 16 24.81 18.51 8.43
C SER A 16 23.34 18.61 8.02
N SER A 17 23.12 18.67 6.71
CA SER A 17 21.83 18.44 6.05
C SER A 17 21.26 17.08 6.47
N LYS A 18 20.29 17.04 7.40
CA LYS A 18 19.55 15.82 7.76
C LYS A 18 18.09 15.94 7.33
N LYS A 19 17.88 15.45 6.09
CA LYS A 19 16.70 14.82 5.47
C LYS A 19 15.30 15.21 5.98
N LYS A 20 14.50 15.76 5.07
CA LYS A 20 13.06 16.07 5.14
C LYS A 20 12.17 14.81 5.36
N THR A 21 12.37 14.04 6.43
CA THR A 21 11.55 12.84 6.75
C THR A 21 10.44 13.08 7.78
N THR A 22 10.24 14.33 8.21
CA THR A 22 9.26 14.68 9.25
C THR A 22 7.80 14.63 8.77
N GLY A 23 7.53 14.91 7.50
CA GLY A 23 6.16 14.91 6.94
C GLY A 23 5.52 13.51 6.96
N ILE A 24 6.18 12.52 6.36
CA ILE A 24 5.69 11.13 6.30
C ILE A 24 5.64 10.53 7.71
N ARG A 25 6.65 10.77 8.57
CA ARG A 25 6.61 10.28 9.96
C ARG A 25 5.50 10.92 10.78
N ARG A 26 5.20 12.21 10.58
CA ARG A 26 4.08 12.89 11.26
C ARG A 26 2.74 12.43 10.72
N LEU A 27 2.61 12.23 9.41
CA LEU A 27 1.40 11.71 8.78
C LEU A 27 1.15 10.27 9.24
N LEU A 28 2.16 9.41 9.18
CA LEU A 28 2.12 8.04 9.73
C LEU A 28 1.80 8.07 11.22
N ARG A 29 2.39 8.97 12.02
CA ARG A 29 2.10 9.09 13.45
C ARG A 29 0.67 9.59 13.70
N TYR A 30 0.14 10.48 12.88
CA TYR A 30 -1.23 10.99 12.99
C TYR A 30 -2.25 9.93 12.60
N PHE A 31 -2.02 9.23 11.48
CA PHE A 31 -2.78 8.03 11.10
C PHE A 31 -2.64 6.94 12.17
N HIS A 32 -1.45 6.73 12.73
CA HIS A 32 -1.19 5.78 13.82
C HIS A 32 -1.94 6.16 15.09
N LEU A 33 -1.94 7.43 15.51
CA LEU A 33 -2.67 7.92 16.69
C LEU A 33 -4.20 7.87 16.48
N ARG A 34 -4.69 8.15 15.26
CA ARG A 34 -6.10 7.99 14.89
C ARG A 34 -6.49 6.51 14.84
N PHE A 35 -5.59 5.63 14.39
CA PHE A 35 -5.72 4.17 14.42
C PHE A 35 -5.64 3.60 15.85
N LEU A 36 -4.87 4.22 16.75
CA LEU A 36 -4.79 3.90 18.18
C LEU A 36 -6.11 4.16 18.91
N ARG A 37 -6.93 5.10 18.44
CA ARG A 37 -8.27 5.37 18.99
C ARG A 37 -9.32 4.36 18.51
N LEU A 38 -9.07 3.64 17.43
CA LEU A 38 -9.88 2.49 17.04
C LEU A 38 -9.50 1.30 17.92
N ARG A 39 -10.31 1.09 18.96
CA ARG A 39 -10.34 -0.11 19.82
C ARG A 39 -10.71 -1.38 19.03
N GLY A 40 -9.99 -1.70 17.96
CA GLY A 40 -10.17 -2.92 17.19
C GLY A 40 -9.18 -3.98 17.65
N LYS A 41 -9.63 -5.23 17.81
CA LYS A 41 -8.73 -6.35 18.13
C LYS A 41 -7.69 -6.50 16.99
N PRO A 42 -6.43 -6.90 17.26
CA PRO A 42 -5.42 -7.09 16.21
C PRO A 42 -5.91 -7.95 15.03
N ARG A 43 -6.79 -8.91 15.33
CA ARG A 43 -7.44 -9.78 14.37
C ARG A 43 -8.31 -9.03 13.37
N GLU A 44 -9.12 -8.07 13.84
CA GLU A 44 -10.03 -7.27 13.01
C GLU A 44 -9.26 -6.28 12.13
N LEU A 45 -8.15 -5.75 12.65
CA LEU A 45 -7.25 -4.87 11.91
C LEU A 45 -6.53 -5.62 10.79
N ALA A 46 -5.96 -6.80 11.10
CA ALA A 46 -5.30 -7.65 10.12
C ALA A 46 -6.26 -8.11 9.02
N LEU A 47 -7.49 -8.47 9.41
CA LEU A 47 -8.54 -8.89 8.49
C LEU A 47 -8.97 -7.74 7.56
N GLY A 48 -9.12 -6.53 8.10
CA GLY A 48 -9.34 -5.33 7.30
C GLY A 48 -8.20 -5.11 6.29
N MET A 49 -6.94 -5.12 6.74
CA MET A 49 -5.78 -4.98 5.84
C MET A 49 -5.77 -6.00 4.70
N ALA A 50 -6.06 -7.27 5.01
CA ALA A 50 -6.10 -8.35 4.01
C ALA A 50 -7.17 -8.11 2.95
N PHE A 51 -8.38 -7.68 3.34
CA PHE A 51 -9.42 -7.30 2.38
C PHE A 51 -9.08 -6.04 1.58
N GLY A 52 -8.37 -5.09 2.19
CA GLY A 52 -7.83 -3.94 1.46
C GLY A 52 -6.83 -4.33 0.38
N ILE A 53 -5.93 -5.26 0.70
CA ILE A 53 -4.93 -5.77 -0.26
C ILE A 53 -5.60 -6.59 -1.36
N PHE A 54 -6.59 -7.43 -1.00
CA PHE A 54 -7.40 -8.17 -1.96
C PHE A 54 -8.13 -7.24 -2.93
N ALA A 55 -8.83 -6.23 -2.42
CA ALA A 55 -9.55 -5.29 -3.27
C ALA A 55 -8.60 -4.39 -4.06
N GLY A 56 -7.44 -4.06 -3.51
CA GLY A 56 -6.40 -3.26 -4.17
C GLY A 56 -5.59 -4.03 -5.22
N SER A 57 -5.64 -5.37 -5.23
CA SER A 57 -5.10 -6.17 -6.35
C SER A 57 -6.09 -6.31 -7.50
N MET A 58 -7.37 -5.98 -7.28
CA MET A 58 -8.37 -5.92 -8.34
C MET A 58 -8.27 -4.55 -9.02
N PRO A 59 -8.15 -4.49 -10.36
CA PRO A 59 -8.03 -3.24 -11.10
C PRO A 59 -9.39 -2.54 -11.28
N ILE A 60 -10.17 -2.45 -10.21
CA ILE A 60 -11.51 -1.84 -10.14
C ILE A 60 -11.45 -0.41 -9.60
N MET A 61 -10.51 0.40 -10.09
CA MET A 61 -10.41 1.81 -9.69
C MET A 61 -11.68 2.57 -10.13
N PRO A 62 -12.27 3.44 -9.28
CA PRO A 62 -11.93 3.76 -7.88
C PRO A 62 -12.66 2.89 -6.83
N PHE A 63 -13.50 1.95 -7.26
CA PHE A 63 -14.37 1.12 -6.41
C PHE A 63 -13.63 0.16 -5.47
N GLN A 64 -12.32 -0.03 -5.61
CA GLN A 64 -11.52 -0.87 -4.71
C GLN A 64 -11.70 -0.53 -3.22
N ILE A 65 -11.82 0.75 -2.83
CA ILE A 65 -12.03 1.13 -1.43
C ILE A 65 -13.41 0.71 -0.97
N ALA A 66 -14.43 0.89 -1.82
CA ALA A 66 -15.79 0.47 -1.52
C ALA A 66 -15.85 -1.05 -1.33
N LEU A 67 -15.22 -1.82 -2.22
CA LEU A 67 -15.13 -3.28 -2.09
C LEU A 67 -14.39 -3.70 -0.81
N ALA A 68 -13.24 -3.08 -0.53
CA ALA A 68 -12.45 -3.36 0.68
C ALA A 68 -13.29 -3.13 1.95
N VAL A 69 -13.96 -1.97 2.03
CA VAL A 69 -14.81 -1.61 3.17
C VAL A 69 -16.02 -2.53 3.26
N PHE A 70 -16.64 -2.88 2.15
CA PHE A 70 -17.78 -3.80 2.10
C PHE A 70 -17.42 -5.20 2.62
N LEU A 71 -16.28 -5.75 2.17
CA LEU A 71 -15.77 -7.01 2.70
C LEU A 71 -15.45 -6.90 4.19
N ALA A 72 -14.81 -5.81 4.61
CA ALA A 72 -14.54 -5.58 6.03
C ALA A 72 -15.84 -5.45 6.86
N LEU A 73 -16.92 -4.89 6.31
CA LEU A 73 -18.22 -4.84 6.97
C LEU A 73 -18.79 -6.24 7.22
N ILE A 74 -18.82 -7.09 6.18
CA ILE A 74 -19.40 -8.43 6.25
C ILE A 74 -18.63 -9.31 7.25
N PHE A 75 -17.31 -9.30 7.17
CA PHE A 75 -16.46 -10.16 7.98
C PHE A 75 -16.05 -9.52 9.32
N LYS A 76 -16.70 -8.42 9.72
CA LYS A 76 -16.45 -7.70 10.98
C LYS A 76 -14.98 -7.27 11.14
N GLY A 77 -14.34 -6.91 10.04
CA GLY A 77 -13.00 -6.32 9.99
C GLY A 77 -13.01 -4.80 10.18
N SER A 78 -11.83 -4.23 10.39
CA SER A 78 -11.67 -2.78 10.48
C SER A 78 -11.80 -2.13 9.10
N LYS A 79 -12.86 -1.36 8.90
CA LYS A 79 -13.13 -0.58 7.68
C LYS A 79 -11.97 0.38 7.34
N ILE A 80 -11.39 1.00 8.38
CA ILE A 80 -10.26 1.91 8.22
C ILE A 80 -9.01 1.15 7.83
N ALA A 81 -8.76 -0.02 8.43
CA ALA A 81 -7.65 -0.87 8.01
C ALA A 81 -7.83 -1.37 6.57
N ALA A 82 -9.07 -1.65 6.15
CA ALA A 82 -9.36 -2.04 4.77
C ALA A 82 -9.08 -0.91 3.77
N ALA A 83 -9.52 0.32 4.07
CA ALA A 83 -9.18 1.49 3.26
C ALA A 83 -7.66 1.79 3.25
N LEU A 84 -6.94 1.52 4.34
CA LEU A 84 -5.47 1.65 4.35
C LEU A 84 -4.79 0.52 3.56
N GLY A 85 -5.37 -0.69 3.56
CA GLY A 85 -4.86 -1.83 2.82
C GLY A 85 -4.86 -1.61 1.31
N THR A 86 -5.84 -0.88 0.77
CA THR A 86 -5.85 -0.49 -0.65
C THR A 86 -4.72 0.48 -0.99
N TRP A 87 -4.34 1.37 -0.07
CA TRP A 87 -3.22 2.31 -0.22
C TRP A 87 -1.84 1.70 0.08
N ILE A 88 -1.79 0.54 0.74
CA ILE A 88 -0.53 -0.19 0.95
C ILE A 88 0.08 -0.63 -0.38
N SER A 89 -0.76 -0.84 -1.40
CA SER A 89 -0.34 -1.06 -2.79
C SER A 89 0.29 0.23 -3.34
N ASN A 90 1.58 0.41 -3.09
CA ASN A 90 2.40 1.49 -3.63
C ASN A 90 2.42 1.44 -5.18
N PRO A 91 2.43 2.58 -5.91
CA PRO A 91 2.59 2.64 -7.37
C PRO A 91 3.67 1.70 -7.95
N LEU A 92 4.77 1.49 -7.23
CA LEU A 92 5.81 0.51 -7.62
C LEU A 92 5.28 -0.92 -7.76
N ASN A 93 4.32 -1.32 -6.93
CA ASN A 93 3.72 -2.65 -6.96
C ASN A 93 2.55 -2.74 -7.96
N TRP A 94 1.96 -1.61 -8.36
CA TRP A 94 0.88 -1.59 -9.37
C TRP A 94 1.35 -2.11 -10.71
N TYR A 95 2.58 -1.77 -11.13
CA TYR A 95 3.15 -2.33 -12.35
C TYR A 95 3.15 -3.87 -12.32
N PHE A 96 3.67 -4.46 -11.24
CA PHE A 96 3.68 -5.92 -11.10
C PHE A 96 2.27 -6.50 -11.02
N LEU A 97 1.38 -5.92 -10.22
CA LEU A 97 0.00 -6.39 -10.06
C LEU A 97 -0.77 -6.35 -11.39
N TYR A 98 -0.70 -5.25 -12.14
CA TYR A 98 -1.39 -5.13 -13.44
C TYR A 98 -0.78 -6.05 -14.49
N TYR A 99 0.55 -6.19 -14.51
CA TYR A 99 1.22 -7.11 -15.42
C TYR A 99 0.81 -8.57 -15.18
N TYR A 100 0.91 -9.02 -13.93
CA TYR A 100 0.58 -10.41 -13.58
C TYR A 100 -0.92 -10.68 -13.66
N SER A 101 -1.78 -9.73 -13.26
CA SER A 101 -3.23 -9.91 -13.40
C SER A 101 -3.63 -10.10 -14.85
N TYR A 102 -3.19 -9.23 -15.76
CA TYR A 102 -3.48 -9.40 -17.18
C TYR A 102 -2.94 -10.73 -17.71
N ARG A 103 -1.69 -11.07 -17.39
CA ARG A 103 -1.07 -12.31 -17.89
C ARG A 103 -1.80 -13.56 -17.41
N ILE A 104 -2.14 -13.62 -16.13
CA ILE A 104 -2.88 -14.74 -15.54
C ILE A 104 -4.29 -14.79 -16.15
N GLY A 105 -5.01 -13.67 -16.17
CA GLY A 105 -6.39 -13.62 -16.67
C GLY A 105 -6.50 -13.90 -18.17
N ALA A 106 -5.59 -13.35 -18.98
CA ALA A 106 -5.54 -13.62 -20.41
C ALA A 106 -5.22 -15.10 -20.70
N SER A 107 -4.33 -15.70 -19.91
CA SER A 107 -4.05 -17.13 -19.98
C SER A 107 -5.26 -17.99 -19.60
N LEU A 108 -6.06 -17.57 -18.60
CA LEU A 108 -7.27 -18.29 -18.19
C LEU A 108 -8.41 -18.15 -19.21
N LEU A 109 -8.52 -16.99 -19.86
CA LEU A 109 -9.56 -16.71 -20.86
C LEU A 109 -9.17 -17.13 -22.28
N GLY A 110 -7.95 -17.63 -22.50
CA GLY A 110 -7.46 -17.98 -23.83
C GLY A 110 -7.35 -16.78 -24.79
N ILE A 111 -7.21 -15.57 -24.27
CA ILE A 111 -7.17 -14.35 -25.09
C ILE A 111 -5.83 -14.27 -25.80
N THR A 112 -5.87 -14.34 -27.14
CA THR A 112 -4.67 -14.19 -27.96
C THR A 112 -4.19 -12.74 -27.91
N HIS A 113 -2.95 -12.59 -27.47
CA HIS A 113 -2.20 -11.36 -27.23
C HIS A 113 -2.19 -10.36 -28.41
N LYS A 114 -3.23 -9.52 -28.54
CA LYS A 114 -3.12 -8.26 -29.31
C LYS A 114 -2.44 -7.21 -28.43
N ASN A 115 -1.11 -7.26 -28.45
CA ASN A 115 -0.17 -6.66 -27.47
C ASN A 115 -0.14 -5.13 -27.37
N GLY A 116 -0.71 -4.39 -28.33
CA GLY A 116 -0.59 -2.92 -28.36
C GLY A 116 -1.30 -2.22 -27.20
N VAL A 117 -2.52 -2.64 -26.87
CA VAL A 117 -3.33 -1.98 -25.83
C VAL A 117 -2.85 -2.32 -24.42
N PHE A 118 -2.38 -3.56 -24.20
CA PHE A 118 -1.77 -3.91 -22.92
C PHE A 118 -0.47 -3.12 -22.67
N ALA A 119 0.37 -2.95 -23.70
CA ALA A 119 1.59 -2.17 -23.58
C ALA A 119 1.30 -0.71 -23.18
N SER A 120 0.27 -0.09 -23.78
CA SER A 120 -0.11 1.29 -23.45
C SER A 120 -0.70 1.45 -22.04
N VAL A 121 -1.40 0.43 -21.53
CA VAL A 121 -1.86 0.36 -20.12
C VAL A 121 -0.66 0.25 -19.19
N MET A 122 0.29 -0.63 -19.49
CA MET A 122 1.49 -0.82 -18.68
C MET A 122 2.40 0.41 -18.67
N GLU A 123 2.45 1.15 -19.78
CA GLU A 123 3.16 2.42 -19.88
C GLU A 123 2.51 3.49 -18.98
N SER A 124 1.19 3.64 -18.99
CA SER A 124 0.49 4.54 -18.06
C SER A 124 0.76 4.20 -16.59
N VAL A 125 0.72 2.91 -16.25
CA VAL A 125 1.02 2.44 -14.90
C VAL A 125 2.48 2.76 -14.53
N ARG A 126 3.42 2.59 -15.46
CA ARG A 126 4.84 2.90 -15.25
C ARG A 126 5.09 4.40 -15.09
N ASN A 127 4.38 5.23 -15.85
CA ASN A 127 4.46 6.69 -15.78
C ASN A 127 3.76 7.25 -14.53
N GLY A 128 3.03 6.42 -13.79
CA GLY A 128 2.28 6.83 -12.60
C GLY A 128 1.10 7.73 -12.96
N GLU A 129 0.51 7.53 -14.15
CA GLU A 129 -0.70 8.23 -14.56
C GLU A 129 -1.88 7.89 -13.64
N ASP A 130 -2.87 8.78 -13.60
CA ASP A 130 -4.04 8.60 -12.77
C ASP A 130 -4.81 7.31 -13.14
N GLY A 131 -5.32 6.63 -12.12
CA GLY A 131 -6.07 5.38 -12.28
C GLY A 131 -7.29 5.51 -13.20
N TRP A 132 -7.84 6.71 -13.36
CA TRP A 132 -8.91 7.00 -14.31
C TRP A 132 -8.49 6.86 -15.78
N ILE A 133 -7.27 7.30 -16.13
CA ILE A 133 -6.73 7.19 -17.48
C ILE A 133 -6.46 5.71 -17.81
N ILE A 134 -5.88 4.99 -16.85
CA ILE A 134 -5.64 3.55 -16.95
C ILE A 134 -6.97 2.79 -17.14
N ALA A 135 -8.00 3.14 -16.37
CA ALA A 135 -9.34 2.56 -16.52
C ALA A 135 -9.94 2.85 -17.89
N GLY A 136 -9.81 4.08 -18.41
CA GLY A 136 -10.25 4.45 -19.76
C GLY A 136 -9.62 3.58 -20.84
N LYS A 137 -8.29 3.38 -20.78
CA LYS A 137 -7.56 2.50 -21.74
C LYS A 137 -8.02 1.05 -21.69
N ILE A 138 -8.30 0.53 -20.49
CA ILE A 138 -8.83 -0.84 -20.31
C ILE A 138 -10.27 -0.95 -20.87
N MET A 139 -11.09 0.09 -20.69
CA MET A 139 -12.45 0.12 -21.22
C MET A 139 -12.46 0.17 -22.75
N GLU A 140 -11.60 0.99 -23.34
CA GLU A 140 -11.43 1.10 -24.80
C GLU A 140 -10.95 -0.23 -25.42
N ALA A 141 -10.14 -1.00 -24.68
CA ALA A 141 -9.68 -2.32 -25.10
C ALA A 141 -10.80 -3.38 -25.22
N GLY A 142 -11.97 -3.09 -24.65
CA GLY A 142 -13.16 -3.95 -24.71
C GLY A 142 -13.30 -4.94 -23.55
N GLY A 143 -14.50 -5.56 -23.48
CA GLY A 143 -14.92 -6.41 -22.36
C GLY A 143 -14.01 -7.61 -22.07
N HIS A 144 -13.33 -8.14 -23.09
CA HIS A 144 -12.39 -9.25 -22.92
C HIS A 144 -11.17 -8.87 -22.08
N MET A 145 -10.64 -7.65 -22.27
CA MET A 145 -9.50 -7.17 -21.48
C MET A 145 -9.93 -6.88 -20.04
N ILE A 146 -11.10 -6.28 -19.85
CA ILE A 146 -11.70 -6.09 -18.51
C ILE A 146 -11.81 -7.45 -17.80
N ALA A 147 -12.37 -8.46 -18.46
CA ALA A 147 -12.52 -9.79 -17.89
C ALA A 147 -11.17 -10.41 -17.50
N ALA A 148 -10.13 -10.27 -18.34
CA ALA A 148 -8.79 -10.75 -18.02
C ALA A 148 -8.23 -10.08 -16.76
N PHE A 149 -8.30 -8.75 -16.69
CA PHE A 149 -7.84 -7.98 -15.55
C PHE A 149 -8.61 -8.33 -14.26
N LEU A 150 -9.93 -8.53 -14.33
CA LEU A 150 -10.74 -8.92 -13.19
C LEU A 150 -10.41 -10.34 -12.71
N ILE A 151 -10.34 -11.32 -13.61
CA ILE A 151 -10.02 -12.71 -13.25
C ILE A 151 -8.61 -12.81 -12.68
N GLY A 152 -7.63 -12.18 -13.31
CA GLY A 152 -6.27 -12.17 -12.80
C GLY A 152 -6.14 -11.44 -11.48
N GLY A 153 -6.84 -10.32 -11.32
CA GLY A 153 -6.90 -9.58 -10.05
C GLY A 153 -7.53 -10.39 -8.92
N LEU A 154 -8.56 -11.18 -9.20
CA LEU A 154 -9.15 -12.12 -8.25
C LEU A 154 -8.16 -13.21 -7.84
N VAL A 155 -7.51 -13.85 -8.81
CA VAL A 155 -6.52 -14.91 -8.55
C VAL A 155 -5.36 -14.37 -7.72
N LEU A 156 -4.78 -13.23 -8.11
CA LEU A 156 -3.72 -12.59 -7.34
C LEU A 156 -4.18 -12.17 -5.94
N GLY A 157 -5.39 -11.62 -5.83
CA GLY A 157 -5.98 -11.26 -4.55
C GLY A 157 -6.08 -12.46 -3.62
N PHE A 158 -6.56 -13.60 -4.12
CA PHE A 158 -6.65 -14.84 -3.34
C PHE A 158 -5.28 -15.39 -2.93
N ILE A 159 -4.24 -15.19 -3.73
CA ILE A 159 -2.88 -15.63 -3.41
C ILE A 159 -2.23 -14.70 -2.38
N ILE A 160 -2.40 -13.38 -2.52
CA ILE A 160 -1.69 -12.38 -1.71
C ILE A 160 -2.41 -12.10 -0.38
N ALA A 161 -3.74 -12.14 -0.36
CA ALA A 161 -4.52 -11.74 0.81
C ALA A 161 -4.29 -12.64 2.04
N PRO A 162 -4.26 -13.99 1.96
CA PRO A 162 -4.04 -14.83 3.13
C PRO A 162 -2.65 -14.64 3.77
N PRO A 163 -1.53 -14.64 3.03
CA PRO A 163 -0.21 -14.32 3.58
C PRO A 163 -0.18 -12.93 4.24
N SER A 164 -0.84 -11.94 3.62
CA SER A 164 -0.90 -10.58 4.16
C SER A 164 -1.63 -10.55 5.52
N TYR A 165 -2.72 -11.31 5.67
CA TYR A 165 -3.43 -11.43 6.94
C TYR A 165 -2.50 -11.89 8.07
N PHE A 166 -1.75 -12.97 7.85
CA PHE A 166 -0.82 -13.48 8.86
C PHE A 166 0.31 -12.50 9.18
N LEU A 167 0.84 -11.81 8.16
CA LEU A 167 1.87 -10.79 8.32
C LEU A 167 1.35 -9.63 9.19
N PHE A 168 0.22 -9.04 8.83
CA PHE A 168 -0.36 -7.93 9.59
C PHE A 168 -0.84 -8.35 10.98
N LEU A 169 -1.31 -9.58 11.16
CA LEU A 169 -1.66 -10.11 12.47
C LEU A 169 -0.44 -10.16 13.39
N LYS A 170 0.71 -10.64 12.91
CA LYS A 170 1.97 -10.63 13.68
C LYS A 170 2.38 -9.20 14.04
N VAL A 171 2.32 -8.29 13.07
CA VAL A 171 2.67 -6.87 13.28
C VAL A 171 1.76 -6.24 14.32
N PHE A 172 0.44 -6.36 14.19
CA PHE A 172 -0.51 -5.74 15.13
C PHE A 172 -0.46 -6.38 16.52
N ARG A 173 -0.26 -7.70 16.64
CA ARG A 173 -0.05 -8.36 17.94
C ARG A 173 1.24 -7.89 18.61
N SER A 174 2.33 -7.80 17.86
CA SER A 174 3.62 -7.29 18.39
C SER A 174 3.51 -5.84 18.84
N LEU A 175 2.78 -5.01 18.08
CA LEU A 175 2.50 -3.62 18.46
C LEU A 175 1.63 -3.53 19.73
N GLU A 176 0.63 -4.40 19.89
CA GLU A 176 -0.19 -4.46 21.10
C GLU A 176 0.64 -4.88 22.32
N GLN A 177 1.48 -5.92 22.21
CA GLN A 177 2.37 -6.37 23.27
C GLN A 177 3.38 -5.29 23.67
N TRP A 178 3.93 -4.56 22.70
CA TRP A 178 4.85 -3.46 22.97
C TRP A 178 4.17 -2.31 23.73
N ARG A 179 2.88 -2.04 23.45
CA ARG A 179 2.08 -1.07 24.21
C ARG A 179 1.86 -1.50 25.65
N LEU A 180 1.49 -2.76 25.88
CA LEU A 180 1.30 -3.30 27.23
C LEU A 180 2.59 -3.25 28.07
N ARG A 181 3.74 -3.47 27.45
CA ARG A 181 5.05 -3.35 28.11
C ARG A 181 5.43 -1.92 28.48
N LYS A 182 4.99 -0.92 27.72
CA LYS A 182 5.22 0.51 28.01
C LYS A 182 4.19 1.13 28.96
N GLY A 183 3.07 0.45 29.19
CA GLY A 183 1.99 0.90 30.08
C GLY A 183 2.11 0.43 31.53
N LYS A 184 3.08 -0.43 31.88
CA LYS A 184 3.41 -0.71 33.29
C LYS A 184 4.35 0.40 33.79
N PRO A 185 3.95 1.22 34.78
CA PRO A 185 4.93 2.01 35.51
C PRO A 185 5.95 1.03 36.10
N SER A 186 7.23 1.35 35.97
CA SER A 186 8.30 0.72 36.73
C SER A 186 8.05 0.99 38.21
N SER A 187 7.33 0.10 38.88
CA SER A 187 7.25 0.03 40.34
C SER A 187 8.18 -1.08 40.81
N GLN A 188 9.46 -0.72 40.95
CA GLN A 188 10.39 -1.26 41.93
C GLN A 188 11.27 -0.10 42.39
#